data_AF-A0A938W003-F1
#
_entry.id   AF-A0A938W003-F1
#
_cell.length_a   1.000
_cell.length_b   1.000
_cell.length_c   1.000
_cell.angle_alpha   90.00
_cell.angle_beta   90.00
_cell.angle_gamma   90.00
#
_symmetry.space_group_name_H-M   'P 1'
#
loop_
_entity.id
_entity.type
_entity.pdbx_description
1 polymer ?
#
loop_
_entity_poly.entity_id
_entity_poly.type
_entity_poly.pdbx_seq_one_letter_code
_entity_poly.pdbx_strand_id
1 'polypeptide(L)'
;MLAALSQVLENRRPGPKPAVVVTAPPAPAQEAGRPTQCPVCQSQHIWKNGAYLVLHWLATLCLGWCGVQWRRIQRWRCAECHCEIPAPERTAQAQARQAWRQQVKRLVARTWELTAEEISRTVHAHPTLSEALMEAAHVVSGQAIHV
;
A
#
# COMPACT_ATOMS: atom_id res chain seq x y z
N MET A 1 42.89 32.37 21.31
CA MET A 1 42.03 31.16 21.40
C MET A 1 41.79 30.64 22.83
N LEU A 2 42.26 31.30 23.90
CA LEU A 2 42.02 30.85 25.29
C LEU A 2 40.94 31.66 26.05
N ALA A 3 40.49 32.80 25.53
CA ALA A 3 39.53 33.69 26.21
C ALA A 3 38.06 33.25 26.11
N ALA A 4 37.72 32.31 25.22
CA ALA A 4 36.34 31.86 25.01
C ALA A 4 35.90 30.79 26.03
N LEU A 5 36.85 30.05 26.61
CA LEU A 5 36.56 28.90 27.46
C LEU A 5 36.14 29.31 28.88
N SER A 6 36.64 30.45 29.38
CA SER A 6 36.23 30.99 30.68
C SER A 6 34.77 31.43 30.71
N GLN A 7 34.25 31.98 29.61
CA GLN A 7 32.84 32.39 29.51
C GLN A 7 31.86 31.22 29.50
N VAL A 8 32.30 30.02 29.09
CA VAL A 8 31.48 28.79 29.09
C VAL A 8 31.44 28.14 30.48
N LEU A 9 32.51 28.30 31.27
CA LEU A 9 32.62 27.73 32.62
C LEU A 9 32.02 28.62 33.71
N GLU A 10 31.74 29.89 33.42
CA GLU A 10 31.00 30.78 34.30
C GLU A 10 29.52 30.36 34.36
N ASN A 11 29.12 29.84 35.52
CA ASN A 11 27.75 29.40 35.80
C ASN A 11 26.82 30.62 35.93
N ARG A 12 26.40 31.18 34.78
CA ARG A 12 25.51 32.35 34.75
C ARG A 12 24.13 31.99 35.29
N ARG A 13 23.51 32.92 36.01
CA ARG A 13 22.13 32.76 36.48
C ARG A 13 21.21 32.53 35.27
N PRO A 14 20.31 31.53 35.30
CA PRO A 14 19.40 31.26 34.20
C PRO A 14 18.68 32.54 33.78
N GLY A 15 18.74 32.88 32.49
CA GLY A 15 17.97 33.99 31.94
C GLY A 15 16.47 33.78 32.15
N PRO A 16 15.65 34.84 32.05
CA PRO A 16 14.20 34.70 32.11
C PRO A 16 13.75 33.66 31.09
N LYS A 17 12.83 32.76 31.49
CA LYS A 17 12.30 31.72 30.61
C LYS A 17 11.84 32.38 29.31
N PRO A 18 12.34 31.96 28.14
CA PRO A 18 11.87 32.52 26.88
C PRO A 18 10.35 32.34 26.83
N ALA A 19 9.65 33.44 26.53
CA ALA A 19 8.21 33.40 26.37
C ALA A 19 7.91 32.35 25.30
N VAL A 20 7.08 31.36 25.65
CA VAL A 20 6.62 30.36 24.70
C VAL A 20 5.79 31.12 23.68
N VAL A 21 6.37 31.35 22.50
CA VAL A 21 5.60 31.84 21.36
C VAL A 21 4.65 30.71 21.01
N VAL A 22 3.40 30.83 21.48
CA VAL A 22 2.31 29.96 21.03
C VAL A 22 1.98 30.42 19.62
N THR A 23 2.79 29.98 18.66
CA THR A 23 2.36 29.95 17.27
C THR A 23 1.14 29.04 17.23
N ALA A 24 0.03 29.56 16.70
CA ALA A 24 -1.12 28.74 16.38
C ALA A 24 -0.62 27.49 15.63
N PRO A 25 -1.09 26.28 15.98
CA PRO A 25 -0.64 25.08 15.30
C PRO A 25 -0.77 25.30 13.79
N PRO A 26 0.28 25.03 13.00
CA PRO A 26 0.16 25.16 11.56
C PRO A 26 -1.09 24.40 11.13
N ALA A 27 -1.95 25.05 10.36
CA ALA A 27 -3.17 24.43 9.83
C ALA A 27 -2.79 23.04 9.31
N PRO A 28 -3.52 21.97 9.70
CA PRO A 28 -3.11 20.61 9.37
C PRO A 28 -2.90 20.56 7.87
N ALA A 29 -1.65 20.28 7.47
CA ALA A 29 -1.30 20.13 6.08
C ALA A 29 -2.36 19.23 5.44
N GLN A 30 -3.03 19.73 4.40
CA GLN A 30 -4.02 18.96 3.68
C GLN A 30 -3.33 17.67 3.23
N GLU A 31 -3.66 16.56 3.88
CA GLU A 31 -3.05 15.28 3.59
C GLU A 31 -3.47 14.88 2.18
N ALA A 32 -2.57 15.10 1.22
CA ALA A 32 -2.74 14.72 -0.16
C ALA A 32 -3.20 13.25 -0.22
N GLY A 33 -4.41 13.01 -0.73
CA GLY A 33 -4.99 11.68 -0.86
C GLY A 33 -5.99 11.25 0.22
N ARG A 34 -6.52 12.17 1.05
CA ARG A 34 -7.71 11.86 1.86
C ARG A 34 -8.94 11.67 0.95
N PRO A 35 -9.62 10.50 1.00
CA PRO A 35 -10.85 10.30 0.24
C PRO A 35 -11.96 11.19 0.81
N THR A 36 -12.77 11.76 -0.08
CA THR A 36 -13.85 12.68 0.28
C THR A 36 -15.14 11.96 0.65
N GLN A 37 -15.39 10.80 0.03
CA GLN A 37 -16.62 10.02 0.20
C GLN A 37 -16.32 8.52 0.20
N CYS A 38 -17.19 7.77 0.89
CA CYS A 38 -17.18 6.31 0.86
C CYS A 38 -17.78 5.79 -0.45
N PRO A 39 -17.15 4.82 -1.15
CA PRO A 39 -17.72 4.25 -2.37
C PRO A 39 -18.96 3.36 -2.15
N VAL A 40 -19.22 2.93 -0.90
CA VAL A 40 -20.34 2.03 -0.57
C VAL A 40 -21.56 2.80 -0.10
N CYS A 41 -21.41 3.62 0.95
CA CYS A 41 -22.53 4.36 1.56
C CYS A 41 -22.53 5.86 1.26
N GLN A 42 -21.57 6.38 0.48
CA GLN A 42 -21.45 7.80 0.10
C GLN A 42 -21.26 8.78 1.27
N SER A 43 -21.11 8.29 2.51
CA SER A 43 -20.85 9.11 3.69
C SER A 43 -19.57 9.93 3.54
N GLN A 44 -19.56 11.14 4.07
CA GLN A 44 -18.36 11.99 4.17
C GLN A 44 -17.56 11.73 5.46
N HIS A 45 -18.12 10.93 6.39
CA HIS A 45 -17.51 10.63 7.68
C HIS A 45 -16.44 9.55 7.54
N ILE A 46 -15.19 9.98 7.31
CA ILE A 46 -14.04 9.11 7.07
C ILE A 46 -12.98 9.38 8.13
N TRP A 47 -12.52 8.31 8.78
CA TRP A 47 -11.49 8.35 9.81
C TRP A 47 -10.24 7.56 9.40
N LYS A 48 -9.12 7.89 10.04
CA LYS A 48 -7.79 7.29 9.75
C LYS A 48 -7.63 6.00 10.55
N ASN A 49 -7.34 4.90 9.86
CA ASN A 49 -7.10 3.60 10.45
C ASN A 49 -5.60 3.25 10.41
N GLY A 50 -4.80 4.07 11.09
CA GLY A 50 -3.36 3.86 11.26
C GLY A 50 -2.47 4.28 10.07
N ALA A 51 -1.20 4.45 10.38
CA ALA A 51 -0.13 4.82 9.44
C ALA A 51 1.00 3.79 9.53
N TYR A 52 1.36 3.19 8.40
CA TYR A 52 2.42 2.18 8.35
C TYR A 52 3.57 2.66 7.48
N LEU A 53 4.80 2.37 7.89
CA LEU A 53 5.96 2.48 7.03
C LEU A 53 6.22 1.10 6.44
N VAL A 54 6.07 0.98 5.13
CA VAL A 54 6.30 -0.26 4.41
C VAL A 54 7.54 -0.10 3.54
N LEU A 55 8.41 -1.09 3.60
CA LEU A 55 9.58 -1.13 2.74
C LEU A 55 9.15 -1.26 1.28
N HIS A 56 9.73 -0.46 0.40
CA HIS A 56 9.55 -0.56 -1.04
C HIS A 56 10.39 -1.73 -1.58
N TRP A 57 9.89 -2.94 -1.38
CA TRP A 57 10.58 -4.20 -1.72
C TRP A 57 11.16 -4.24 -3.14
N LEU A 58 10.48 -3.63 -4.11
CA LEU A 58 10.92 -3.60 -5.50
C LEU A 58 12.22 -2.80 -5.67
N ALA A 59 12.31 -1.61 -5.07
CA ALA A 59 13.55 -0.84 -5.06
C ALA A 59 14.67 -1.56 -4.31
N THR A 60 14.34 -2.25 -3.21
CA THR A 60 15.29 -3.07 -2.46
C THR A 60 15.82 -4.25 -3.29
N LEU A 61 14.97 -4.93 -4.06
CA LEU A 61 15.39 -6.04 -4.93
C LEU A 61 16.26 -5.57 -6.11
N CYS A 62 15.95 -4.41 -6.70
CA CYS A 62 16.68 -3.91 -7.88
C CYS A 62 18.04 -3.29 -7.55
N LEU A 63 18.17 -2.62 -6.40
CA LEU A 63 19.36 -1.83 -6.05
C LEU A 63 20.07 -2.33 -4.78
N GLY A 64 19.64 -3.47 -4.23
CA GLY A 64 20.15 -4.00 -2.97
C GLY A 64 19.97 -3.01 -1.80
N TRP A 65 20.96 -2.96 -0.91
CA TRP A 65 20.91 -2.10 0.28
C TRP A 65 20.90 -0.59 -0.06
N CYS A 66 21.40 -0.21 -1.24
CA CYS A 66 21.32 1.17 -1.74
C CYS A 66 19.90 1.58 -2.17
N GLY A 67 18.99 0.60 -2.32
CA GLY A 67 17.59 0.79 -2.72
C GLY A 67 16.58 0.77 -1.58
N VAL A 68 17.01 0.81 -0.32
CA VAL A 68 16.11 0.80 0.84
C VAL A 68 15.32 2.10 0.86
N GLN A 69 14.09 2.04 0.38
CA GLN A 69 13.14 3.14 0.40
C GLN A 69 11.94 2.76 1.25
N TRP A 70 11.56 3.63 2.17
CA TRP A 70 10.33 3.49 2.93
C TRP A 70 9.20 4.22 2.21
N ARG A 71 8.03 3.60 2.16
CA ARG A 71 6.80 4.20 1.67
C ARG A 71 5.78 4.22 2.80
N ARG A 72 5.24 5.39 3.08
CA ARG A 72 4.19 5.55 4.09
C ARG A 72 2.85 5.17 3.48
N ILE A 73 2.20 4.16 4.05
CA ILE A 73 0.86 3.73 3.65
C ILE A 73 -0.15 4.27 4.67
N GLN A 74 -1.15 4.99 4.19
CA GLN A 74 -2.31 5.42 4.99
C GLN A 74 -3.51 4.54 4.64
N ARG A 75 -4.27 4.14 5.65
CA ARG A 75 -5.54 3.42 5.47
C ARG A 75 -6.68 4.27 6.01
N TRP A 76 -7.75 4.32 5.25
CA TRP A 76 -8.96 5.05 5.60
C TRP A 76 -10.10 4.06 5.79
N ARG A 77 -10.95 4.31 6.77
CA ARG A 77 -12.22 3.60 6.94
C ARG A 77 -13.34 4.61 7.02
N CYS A 78 -14.47 4.24 6.44
CA CYS A 78 -15.71 4.96 6.69
C CYS A 78 -16.17 4.68 8.12
N ALA A 79 -16.76 5.69 8.77
CA ALA A 79 -17.31 5.57 10.12
C ALA A 79 -18.66 4.86 10.17
N GLU A 80 -19.42 4.84 9.06
CA GLU A 80 -20.77 4.25 8.99
C GLU A 80 -20.74 2.78 8.52
N CYS A 81 -20.27 2.50 7.30
CA CYS A 81 -20.19 1.12 6.78
C CYS A 81 -19.02 0.32 7.34
N HIS A 82 -18.10 0.97 8.07
CA HIS A 82 -16.79 0.42 8.47
C HIS A 82 -15.89 -0.08 7.34
N CYS A 83 -16.28 0.11 6.08
CA CYS A 83 -15.59 -0.40 4.92
C CYS A 83 -14.25 0.34 4.69
N GLU A 84 -13.21 -0.42 4.31
CA GLU A 84 -11.89 0.13 4.01
C GLU A 84 -11.92 0.82 2.66
N ILE A 85 -11.42 2.05 2.61
CA ILE A 85 -11.33 2.85 1.39
C ILE A 85 -9.90 2.76 0.88
N PRO A 86 -9.62 1.92 -0.14
CA PRO A 86 -8.29 1.83 -0.71
C PRO A 86 -7.99 3.12 -1.50
N ALA A 87 -6.75 3.62 -1.37
CA ALA A 87 -6.28 4.70 -2.23
C ALA A 87 -6.31 4.26 -3.71
N PRO A 88 -6.59 5.19 -4.65
CA PRO A 88 -6.66 4.86 -6.07
C PRO A 88 -5.37 4.21 -6.58
N GLU A 89 -4.20 4.67 -6.11
CA GLU A 89 -2.91 4.07 -6.44
C GLU A 89 -2.81 2.60 -5.98
N ARG A 90 -3.30 2.26 -4.77
CA ARG A 90 -3.29 0.88 -4.27
C ARG A 90 -4.19 -0.01 -5.12
N THR A 91 -5.34 0.50 -5.58
CA THR A 91 -6.22 -0.24 -6.47
C THR A 91 -5.55 -0.50 -7.82
N ALA A 92 -4.90 0.51 -8.41
CA ALA A 92 -4.16 0.36 -9.66
C ALA A 92 -2.99 -0.63 -9.54
N GLN A 93 -2.21 -0.57 -8.45
CA GLN A 93 -1.14 -1.53 -8.18
C GLN A 93 -1.68 -2.96 -7.99
N ALA A 94 -2.84 -3.12 -7.34
CA ALA A 94 -3.47 -4.43 -7.18
C ALA A 94 -3.90 -5.02 -8.54
N GLN A 95 -4.54 -4.22 -9.39
CA GLN A 95 -4.91 -4.60 -10.74
C GLN A 95 -3.67 -4.96 -11.59
N ALA A 96 -2.61 -4.15 -11.52
CA ALA A 96 -1.35 -4.43 -12.22
C ALA A 96 -0.74 -5.77 -11.78
N ARG A 97 -0.74 -6.09 -10.49
CA ARG A 97 -0.28 -7.39 -9.97
C ARG A 97 -1.15 -8.55 -10.47
N GLN A 98 -2.46 -8.36 -10.56
CA GLN A 98 -3.37 -9.37 -11.10
C GLN A 98 -3.11 -9.60 -12.60
N ALA A 99 -2.99 -8.53 -13.38
CA ALA A 99 -2.68 -8.58 -14.81
C ALA A 99 -1.33 -9.26 -15.08
N TRP A 100 -0.29 -8.92 -14.31
CA TRP A 100 1.02 -9.56 -14.40
C TRP A 100 0.94 -11.07 -14.14
N ARG A 101 0.25 -11.48 -13.06
CA ARG A 101 0.05 -12.91 -12.75
C ARG A 101 -0.66 -13.66 -13.88
N GLN A 102 -1.69 -13.06 -14.46
CA GLN A 102 -2.40 -13.64 -15.61
C GLN A 102 -1.50 -13.74 -16.85
N GLN A 103 -0.66 -12.73 -17.09
CA GLN A 103 0.32 -12.74 -18.19
C GLN A 103 1.35 -13.85 -18.02
N VAL A 104 1.95 -13.99 -16.83
CA VAL A 104 2.93 -15.06 -16.55
C VAL A 104 2.32 -16.44 -16.76
N LYS A 105 1.09 -16.66 -16.29
CA LYS A 105 0.40 -17.95 -16.51
C LYS A 105 0.14 -18.24 -17.98
N ARG A 106 -0.30 -17.25 -18.76
CA ARG A 106 -0.49 -17.39 -20.20
C ARG A 106 0.83 -17.69 -20.91
N LEU A 107 1.91 -17.04 -20.51
CA LEU A 107 3.24 -17.30 -21.04
C LEU A 107 3.65 -18.75 -20.76
N VAL A 108 3.53 -19.22 -19.51
CA VAL A 108 3.85 -20.61 -19.14
C VAL A 108 2.98 -21.60 -19.93
N ALA A 109 1.67 -21.37 -20.02
CA ALA A 109 0.79 -22.24 -20.80
C ALA A 109 1.20 -22.30 -22.28
N ARG A 110 1.57 -21.17 -22.90
CA ARG A 110 2.06 -21.13 -24.28
C ARG A 110 3.40 -21.81 -24.45
N THR A 111 4.36 -21.54 -23.57
CA THR A 111 5.71 -22.11 -23.66
C THR A 111 5.71 -23.63 -23.53
N TRP A 112 4.76 -24.18 -22.78
CA TRP A 112 4.61 -25.62 -22.54
C TRP A 112 3.50 -26.27 -23.39
N GLU A 113 2.93 -25.51 -24.33
CA GLU A 113 1.85 -25.96 -25.23
C GLU A 113 0.66 -26.62 -24.49
N LEU A 114 0.38 -26.15 -23.26
CA LEU A 114 -0.68 -26.71 -22.43
C LEU A 114 -2.04 -26.52 -23.09
N THR A 115 -2.77 -27.62 -23.20
CA THR A 115 -4.16 -27.65 -23.61
C THR A 115 -5.07 -27.10 -22.52
N ALA A 116 -6.29 -26.67 -22.87
CA ALA A 116 -7.28 -26.24 -21.89
C ALA A 116 -7.60 -27.34 -20.85
N GLU A 117 -7.56 -28.61 -21.27
CA GLU A 117 -7.77 -29.77 -20.39
C GLU A 117 -6.63 -29.96 -19.38
N GLU A 118 -5.38 -29.69 -19.77
CA GLU A 118 -4.25 -29.76 -18.83
C GLU A 118 -4.26 -28.60 -17.83
N ILE A 119 -4.68 -27.40 -18.28
CA ILE A 119 -4.86 -26.25 -17.40
C ILE A 119 -5.98 -26.53 -16.39
N SER A 120 -7.10 -27.10 -16.83
CA SER A 120 -8.25 -27.38 -15.98
C SER A 120 -7.97 -28.47 -14.94
N ARG A 121 -7.15 -29.48 -15.28
CA ARG A 121 -6.72 -30.55 -14.36
C ARG A 121 -5.60 -30.16 -13.39
N THR A 122 -5.01 -28.99 -13.54
CA THR A 122 -3.95 -28.53 -12.62
C THR A 122 -4.55 -28.21 -11.25
N VAL A 123 -3.87 -28.56 -10.15
CA VAL A 123 -4.35 -28.22 -8.81
C VAL A 123 -4.15 -26.74 -8.52
N HIS A 124 -5.24 -26.01 -8.42
CA HIS A 124 -5.27 -24.60 -8.03
C HIS A 124 -5.54 -24.47 -6.53
N ALA A 125 -4.76 -23.63 -5.85
CA ALA A 125 -4.97 -23.40 -4.42
C ALA A 125 -6.27 -22.61 -4.19
N HIS A 126 -7.08 -23.07 -3.23
CA HIS A 126 -8.29 -22.38 -2.78
C HIS A 126 -8.05 -21.56 -1.51
N PRO A 127 -8.59 -20.32 -1.38
CA PRO A 127 -9.25 -19.50 -2.39
C PRO A 127 -8.25 -18.60 -3.12
N THR A 128 -8.08 -18.74 -4.44
CA THR A 128 -7.15 -17.88 -5.20
C THR A 128 -7.67 -17.50 -6.59
N LEU A 129 -7.19 -16.36 -7.10
CA LEU A 129 -7.38 -15.93 -8.50
C LEU A 129 -6.89 -16.94 -9.55
N SER A 130 -6.18 -18.00 -9.14
CA SER A 130 -5.78 -19.05 -10.06
C SER A 130 -6.94 -19.94 -10.49
N GLU A 131 -7.96 -20.06 -9.63
CA GLU A 131 -9.18 -20.83 -9.88
C GLU A 131 -9.99 -20.20 -11.02
N ALA A 132 -10.06 -18.87 -11.12
CA ALA A 132 -10.76 -18.21 -12.23
C ALA A 132 -10.20 -18.60 -13.62
N LEU A 133 -8.90 -18.91 -13.72
CA LEU A 133 -8.30 -19.40 -14.97
C LEU A 133 -8.63 -20.87 -15.22
N MET A 134 -8.60 -21.69 -14.18
CA MET A 134 -9.05 -23.09 -14.23
C MET A 134 -10.50 -23.18 -14.69
N GLU A 135 -11.38 -22.36 -14.13
CA GLU A 135 -12.79 -22.25 -14.52
C GLU A 135 -12.93 -21.76 -15.97
N ALA A 136 -12.16 -20.74 -16.38
CA ALA A 136 -12.14 -20.31 -17.77
C ALA A 136 -11.68 -21.43 -18.74
N ALA A 137 -10.79 -22.33 -18.31
CA ALA A 137 -10.40 -23.50 -19.08
C ALA A 137 -11.53 -24.56 -19.10
N HIS A 138 -12.20 -24.80 -17.98
CA HIS A 138 -13.39 -25.66 -17.91
C HIS A 138 -14.58 -25.12 -18.71
N VAL A 139 -14.70 -23.80 -18.94
CA VAL A 139 -15.72 -23.24 -19.85
C VAL A 139 -15.54 -23.77 -21.27
N VAL A 140 -14.30 -24.00 -21.72
CA VAL A 140 -14.02 -24.53 -23.06
C VAL A 140 -14.57 -25.95 -23.22
N SER A 141 -14.56 -26.78 -22.16
CA SER A 141 -15.13 -28.14 -22.16
C SER A 141 -16.59 -28.20 -21.68
N GLY A 142 -17.19 -27.07 -21.32
CA GLY A 142 -18.57 -27.01 -20.79
C GLY A 142 -18.73 -27.59 -19.39
N GLN A 143 -17.64 -27.65 -18.61
CA GLN A 143 -17.59 -28.29 -17.28
C GLN A 143 -17.31 -27.28 -16.15
N ALA A 144 -17.45 -25.98 -16.41
CA ALA A 144 -17.22 -24.95 -15.40
C ALA A 144 -18.24 -25.08 -14.25
N ILE A 145 -17.75 -24.93 -13.02
CA ILE A 145 -18.56 -25.08 -11.80
C ILE A 145 -18.97 -23.70 -11.29
N HIS A 146 -18.06 -22.73 -11.36
CA HIS A 146 -18.27 -21.37 -10.84
C HIS A 146 -18.33 -20.37 -11.99
N VAL A 147 -19.54 -20.13 -12.51
CA VAL A 147 -19.86 -19.15 -13.57
C VAL A 147 -20.83 -18.07 -13.08
#